data_AF-A0A7J4ZXE6-F1
#
_entry.id   AF-A0A7J4ZXE6-F1
#
_cell.length_a   1.000
_cell.length_b   1.000
_cell.length_c   1.000
_cell.angle_alpha   90.00
_cell.angle_beta   90.00
_cell.angle_gamma   90.00
#
_symmetry.space_group_name_H-M   'P 1'
#
loop_
_entity.id
_entity.type
_entity.pdbx_description
1 polymer ?
#
loop_
_entity_poly.entity_id
_entity_poly.type
_entity_poly.pdbx_seq_one_letter_code
_entity_poly.pdbx_strand_id
1 'polypeptide(L)'
;QLKPESVEGVRAMMREVVTAGSGSALRDVPGAPVHGKTGTAEYDDNPAHTHAWFVGWQGDVAFAVFVEKGGASTATAVPAAERFLRALSR
;
A
#
# COMPACT_ATOMS: atom_id res chain seq x y z
N GLN A 1 11.32 21.40 -1.98
CA GLN A 1 10.12 20.86 -1.30
C GLN A 1 9.02 20.74 -2.34
N LEU A 2 8.15 19.73 -2.25
CA LEU A 2 6.98 19.62 -3.12
C LEU A 2 6.00 20.76 -2.80
N LYS A 3 5.22 21.19 -3.80
CA LYS A 3 4.20 22.23 -3.58
C LYS A 3 3.04 21.65 -2.74
N PRO A 4 2.44 22.42 -1.81
CA PRO A 4 1.37 21.93 -0.95
C PRO A 4 0.22 21.27 -1.72
N GLU A 5 -0.20 21.87 -2.84
CA GLU A 5 -1.27 21.35 -3.68
C GLU A 5 -0.92 20.00 -4.33
N SER A 6 0.36 19.76 -4.62
CA SER A 6 0.82 18.46 -5.12
C SER A 6 0.78 17.39 -4.04
N VAL A 7 1.12 17.76 -2.80
CA VAL A 7 1.06 16.84 -1.65
C VAL A 7 -0.38 16.46 -1.33
N GLU A 8 -1.29 17.42 -1.33
CA GLU A 8 -2.72 17.18 -1.13
C GLU A 8 -3.29 16.27 -2.21
N GLY A 9 -2.98 16.55 -3.48
CA GLY A 9 -3.40 15.70 -4.60
C GLY A 9 -2.90 14.27 -4.47
N VAL A 10 -1.62 14.06 -4.15
CA VAL A 10 -1.05 12.71 -3.97
C VAL A 10 -1.71 11.99 -2.78
N ARG A 11 -1.96 12.67 -1.67
CA ARG A 11 -2.63 12.07 -0.50
C ARG A 11 -4.06 11.63 -0.82
N ALA A 12 -4.80 12.42 -1.60
CA ALA A 12 -6.14 12.07 -2.06
C ALA A 12 -6.10 10.83 -2.96
N MET A 13 -5.24 10.80 -3.98
CA MET A 13 -5.09 9.64 -4.86
C MET A 13 -4.65 8.38 -4.11
N MET A 14 -3.74 8.50 -3.14
CA MET A 14 -3.32 7.38 -2.28
C MET A 14 -4.43 6.91 -1.34
N ARG A 15 -5.38 7.77 -0.97
CA ARG A 15 -6.58 7.37 -0.21
C ARG A 15 -7.50 6.54 -1.10
N GLU A 16 -7.70 6.95 -2.35
CA GLU A 16 -8.57 6.26 -3.30
C GLU A 16 -8.12 4.82 -3.58
N VAL A 17 -6.81 4.57 -3.59
CA VAL A 17 -6.27 3.20 -3.69
C VAL A 17 -6.82 2.29 -2.59
N VAL A 18 -7.06 2.82 -1.39
CA VAL A 18 -7.56 2.07 -0.24
C VAL A 18 -9.08 2.09 -0.16
N THR A 19 -9.77 3.16 -0.57
CA THR A 19 -11.25 3.19 -0.50
C THR A 19 -11.92 2.49 -1.66
N ALA A 20 -11.33 2.55 -2.85
CA ALA A 20 -11.96 2.09 -4.10
C ALA A 20 -11.00 1.33 -5.03
N GLY A 21 -9.73 1.13 -4.63
CA GLY A 21 -8.70 0.55 -5.48
C GLY A 21 -8.14 -0.79 -5.00
N SER A 22 -6.91 -1.05 -5.44
CA SER A 22 -6.16 -2.29 -5.18
C SER A 22 -5.78 -2.51 -3.71
N GLY A 23 -5.83 -1.49 -2.87
CA GLY A 23 -5.57 -1.59 -1.43
C GLY A 23 -6.83 -1.77 -0.57
N SER A 24 -7.98 -2.10 -1.17
CA SER A 24 -9.29 -2.08 -0.50
C SER A 24 -9.48 -3.03 0.70
N ALA A 25 -8.57 -3.99 0.87
CA ALA A 25 -8.49 -4.82 2.09
C ALA A 25 -8.04 -4.03 3.33
N LEU A 26 -7.43 -2.85 3.16
CA LEU A 26 -6.97 -2.01 4.27
C LEU A 26 -8.00 -0.97 4.69
N ARG A 27 -9.22 -0.98 4.13
CA ARG A 27 -10.20 0.10 4.35
C ARG A 27 -10.79 0.12 5.76
N ASP A 28 -10.80 -1.03 6.43
CA ASP A 28 -11.46 -1.30 7.71
C ASP A 28 -10.46 -1.62 8.83
N VAL A 29 -9.16 -1.42 8.60
CA VAL A 29 -8.17 -1.51 9.69
C VAL A 29 -8.42 -0.37 10.68
N PRO A 30 -8.34 -0.63 12.00
CA PRO A 30 -8.59 0.39 13.02
C PRO A 30 -7.53 1.50 13.01
N GLY A 31 -7.85 2.65 13.60
CA GLY A 31 -6.98 3.82 13.69
C GLY A 31 -7.30 4.90 12.65
N ALA A 32 -6.32 5.74 12.35
CA ALA A 32 -6.46 6.78 11.32
C ALA A 32 -6.63 6.18 9.91
N PRO A 33 -7.12 6.95 8.92
CA PRO A 33 -7.20 6.48 7.55
C PRO A 33 -5.84 6.04 6.99
N VAL A 34 -5.82 4.90 6.30
CA VAL A 34 -4.65 4.43 5.57
C VAL A 34 -4.61 5.07 4.18
N HIS A 35 -3.42 5.53 3.80
CA HIS A 35 -3.10 6.02 2.47
C HIS A 35 -1.94 5.19 1.94
N GLY A 36 -2.00 4.75 0.69
CA GLY A 36 -0.91 3.96 0.15
C GLY A 36 -0.99 3.73 -1.35
N LYS A 37 0.02 3.04 -1.86
CA LYS A 37 0.03 2.57 -3.24
C LYS A 37 0.55 1.15 -3.29
N THR A 38 -0.16 0.32 -4.05
CA THR A 38 0.30 -1.01 -4.45
C THR A 38 1.20 -0.93 -5.68
N GLY A 39 2.11 -1.87 -5.82
CA GLY A 39 2.70 -2.20 -7.10
C GLY A 39 3.16 -3.64 -7.21
N THR A 40 3.20 -4.09 -8.45
CA THR A 40 3.61 -5.43 -8.87
C THR A 40 4.64 -5.21 -9.97
N ALA A 41 5.87 -5.68 -9.78
CA ALA A 41 6.98 -5.44 -10.71
C ALA A 41 7.48 -6.76 -11.27
N GLU A 42 7.45 -6.90 -12.60
CA GLU A 42 8.06 -8.02 -13.32
C GLU A 42 9.59 -7.97 -13.16
N TYR A 43 10.24 -9.13 -13.01
CA TYR A 43 11.69 -9.19 -12.81
C TYR A 43 12.45 -10.02 -13.86
N ASP A 44 11.75 -10.67 -14.79
CA ASP A 44 12.32 -11.32 -15.96
C ASP A 44 11.31 -11.35 -17.12
N ASP A 45 11.65 -12.03 -18.23
CA ASP A 45 10.82 -12.10 -19.44
C ASP A 45 9.51 -12.90 -19.27
N ASN A 46 9.28 -13.51 -18.10
CA ASN A 46 8.02 -14.14 -17.77
C ASN A 46 7.13 -13.15 -16.98
N PRO A 47 6.03 -12.64 -17.54
CA PRO A 47 5.17 -11.67 -16.84
C PRO A 47 4.48 -12.22 -15.58
N ALA A 48 4.49 -13.54 -15.37
CA ALA A 48 4.01 -14.14 -14.13
C ALA A 48 5.00 -13.93 -12.95
N HIS A 49 6.28 -13.71 -13.26
CA HIS A 49 7.35 -13.57 -12.28
C HIS A 49 7.42 -12.13 -11.78
N THR A 50 6.83 -11.90 -10.61
CA THR A 50 6.68 -10.55 -10.07
C THR A 50 7.08 -10.43 -8.60
N HIS A 51 7.61 -9.26 -8.26
CA HIS A 51 7.73 -8.77 -6.89
C HIS A 51 6.47 -8.01 -6.51
N ALA A 52 6.08 -8.12 -5.24
CA ALA A 52 4.95 -7.42 -4.67
C ALA A 52 5.42 -6.34 -3.70
N TRP A 53 4.80 -5.16 -3.78
CA TRP A 53 5.02 -4.12 -2.78
C TRP A 53 3.77 -3.31 -2.45
N PHE A 54 3.78 -2.76 -1.24
CA PHE A 54 2.83 -1.75 -0.79
C PHE A 54 3.59 -0.73 0.07
N VAL A 55 3.48 0.55 -0.29
CA VAL A 55 4.05 1.66 0.48
C VAL A 55 2.90 2.54 0.94
N GLY A 56 2.87 2.87 2.22
CA GLY A 56 1.76 3.64 2.78
C GLY A 56 2.08 4.30 4.10
N TRP A 57 1.08 4.98 4.63
CA TRP A 57 1.12 5.62 5.94
C TRP A 57 -0.25 5.61 6.61
N GLN A 58 -0.24 5.65 7.95
CA GLN A 58 -1.41 5.76 8.80
C GLN A 58 -1.09 6.74 9.94
N GLY A 59 -1.80 7.87 10.00
CA GLY A 59 -1.52 8.91 10.98
C GLY A 59 -0.09 9.46 10.80
N ASP A 60 0.75 9.24 11.80
CA ASP A 60 2.16 9.66 11.84
C ASP A 60 3.15 8.55 11.44
N VAL A 61 2.69 7.33 11.16
CA VAL A 61 3.53 6.19 10.82
C VAL A 61 3.55 5.95 9.32
N ALA A 62 4.75 6.00 8.72
CA ALA A 62 5.00 5.55 7.34
C ALA A 62 5.64 4.16 7.33
N PHE A 63 5.30 3.34 6.33
CA PHE A 63 5.77 1.97 6.21
C PHE A 63 5.90 1.53 4.75
N ALA A 64 6.74 0.52 4.52
CA ALA A 64 6.92 -0.13 3.23
C ALA A 64 6.97 -1.66 3.42
N VAL A 65 6.22 -2.37 2.59
CA VAL A 65 6.21 -3.82 2.50
C VAL A 65 6.73 -4.20 1.12
N PHE A 66 7.73 -5.08 1.09
CA PHE A 66 8.26 -5.68 -0.13
C PHE A 66 8.31 -7.19 0.05
N VAL A 67 7.84 -7.93 -0.94
CA VAL A 67 7.88 -9.39 -0.98
C VAL A 67 8.53 -9.82 -2.29
N GLU A 68 9.74 -10.33 -2.18
CA GLU A 68 10.45 -10.91 -3.31
C GLU A 68 9.66 -12.12 -3.83
N LYS A 69 9.57 -12.25 -5.16
CA LYS A 69 8.74 -13.26 -5.85
C LYS A 69 7.32 -13.39 -5.28
N GLY A 70 6.77 -12.28 -4.79
CA GLY A 70 5.50 -12.24 -4.06
C GLY A 70 4.25 -12.27 -4.93
N GLY A 71 4.38 -12.34 -6.25
CA GLY A 71 3.24 -12.32 -7.17
C GLY A 71 2.54 -10.95 -7.16
N ALA A 72 1.21 -10.97 -7.35
CA ALA A 72 0.41 -9.76 -7.27
C ALA A 72 0.46 -9.15 -5.85
N SER A 73 0.65 -7.82 -5.76
CA SER A 73 0.65 -7.09 -4.49
C SER A 73 -0.57 -7.35 -3.60
N THR A 74 -1.73 -7.56 -4.19
CA THR A 74 -2.98 -7.87 -3.46
C THR A 74 -2.99 -9.26 -2.84
N ALA A 75 -2.13 -10.17 -3.29
CA ALA A 75 -2.01 -11.53 -2.76
C ALA A 75 -1.05 -11.62 -1.57
N THR A 76 -0.05 -10.73 -1.47
CA THR A 76 1.02 -10.85 -0.46
C THR A 76 1.31 -9.55 0.28
N ALA A 77 1.74 -8.49 -0.41
CA ALA A 77 2.16 -7.24 0.24
C ALA A 77 1.01 -6.52 0.97
N VAL A 78 -0.19 -6.50 0.39
CA VAL A 78 -1.37 -5.89 1.03
C VAL A 78 -1.81 -6.66 2.28
N PRO A 79 -1.98 -7.99 2.26
CA PRO A 79 -2.24 -8.76 3.48
C PRO A 79 -1.17 -8.62 4.57
N ALA A 80 0.10 -8.52 4.19
CA ALA A 80 1.19 -8.28 5.14
C ALA A 80 1.09 -6.89 5.79
N ALA A 81 0.76 -5.86 5.00
CA ALA A 81 0.47 -4.51 5.53
C ALA A 81 -0.75 -4.52 6.47
N GLU A 82 -1.81 -5.23 6.11
CA GLU A 82 -3.02 -5.34 6.95
C GLU A 82 -2.69 -5.93 8.32
N ARG A 83 -1.96 -7.04 8.34
CA ARG A 83 -1.52 -7.69 9.58
C ARG A 83 -0.68 -6.75 10.44
N PHE A 84 0.25 -6.02 9.83
CA PHE A 84 1.07 -5.03 10.52
C PHE A 84 0.21 -3.94 11.16
N LEU A 85 -0.69 -3.31 10.41
CA LEU A 85 -1.52 -2.21 10.89
C LEU A 85 -2.52 -2.65 11.97
N ARG A 86 -3.12 -3.84 11.83
CA ARG A 86 -4.00 -4.40 12.87
C ARG A 86 -3.23 -4.73 14.16
N ALA A 87 -1.97 -5.17 14.07
CA ALA A 87 -1.13 -5.42 15.24
C ALA A 87 -0.55 -4.13 15.86
N LEU A 88 -0.41 -3.06 15.07
CA LEU A 88 0.02 -1.75 15.53
C LEU A 88 -1.03 -1.06 16.41
N SER A 89 -2.29 -1.53 16.35
CA SER A 89 -3.50 -0.90 16.89
C SER A 89 -3.25 0.00 18.11
N ARG A 90 -3.37 1.32 17.85
CA ARG A 90 -3.51 2.41 18.82
C ARG A 90 -4.93 2.95 18.78
#